data_AF-A0A133VN39-F1
#
_entry.id   AF-A0A133VN39-F1
#
_cell.length_a   1.000
_cell.length_b   1.000
_cell.length_c   1.000
_cell.angle_alpha   90.00
_cell.angle_beta   90.00
_cell.angle_gamma   90.00
#
_symmetry.space_group_name_H-M   'P 1'
#
loop_
_entity.id
_entity.type
_entity.pdbx_description
1 polymer ?
#
loop_
_entity_poly.entity_id
_entity_poly.type
_entity_poly.pdbx_seq_one_letter_code
_entity_poly.pdbx_strand_id
1 'polypeptide(L)'
;MGDCVGHAEESRIVKRRLYCDNCRQHLEKSVYIVVDGGILLGSTETREEAEKLLTAVNKEKLTLWYHDLYQKYVKEQRDKHMYKNFLRNLREWYGREAPGELKSKFERFRFLRNWRHLKSGDSPVESIENFLTYRKLLEALDKLQEDGRETLEIYYLEEVSEGEEEWAVDILQDELNKRCDTNWTWTVITRKQLEAEDTEEEELPEWNIVVEEPFSEEVVAKAVKKWLWGRRYDFEIKMIAPEEAKGSGILEKLREKGSKLEVSGYESLSRKGDN
;
A
#
# COMPACT_ATOMS: atom_id res chain seq x y z
N MET A 1 3.31 -19.28 -22.74
CA MET A 1 3.63 -20.36 -21.79
C MET A 1 5.00 -20.93 -22.14
N GLY A 2 6.10 -20.24 -21.82
CA GLY A 2 7.42 -20.56 -22.39
C GLY A 2 8.57 -20.74 -21.42
N ASP A 3 8.42 -20.46 -20.12
CA ASP A 3 9.59 -20.35 -19.22
C ASP A 3 9.39 -20.99 -17.83
N CYS A 4 8.20 -21.53 -17.54
CA CYS A 4 7.86 -22.04 -16.20
C CYS A 4 8.10 -23.56 -16.03
N VAL A 5 8.22 -24.32 -17.13
CA VAL A 5 8.32 -25.78 -17.08
C VAL A 5 9.78 -26.25 -16.99
N GLY A 6 10.75 -25.41 -17.38
CA GLY A 6 12.18 -25.77 -17.42
C GLY A 6 12.92 -25.68 -16.08
N HIS A 7 12.33 -25.04 -15.06
CA HIS A 7 12.96 -24.87 -13.73
C HIS A 7 12.38 -25.79 -12.64
N ALA A 8 11.47 -26.69 -12.99
CA ALA A 8 11.02 -27.71 -12.06
C ALA A 8 12.17 -28.72 -11.83
N GLU A 9 12.97 -28.50 -10.80
CA GLU A 9 13.89 -29.51 -10.27
C GLU A 9 13.12 -30.82 -10.06
N GLU A 10 13.63 -31.90 -10.66
CA GLU A 10 13.02 -33.24 -10.65
C GLU A 10 12.65 -33.72 -9.23
N SER A 11 11.61 -34.54 -9.15
CA SER A 11 11.22 -35.27 -7.93
C SER A 11 12.44 -35.97 -7.31
N ARG A 12 12.77 -35.66 -6.05
CA ARG A 12 13.93 -36.21 -5.36
C ARG A 12 13.60 -36.69 -3.97
N ILE A 13 14.20 -37.83 -3.61
CA ILE A 13 14.25 -38.35 -2.25
C ILE A 13 15.69 -38.23 -1.76
N VAL A 14 15.92 -37.37 -0.77
CA VAL A 14 17.25 -37.11 -0.22
C VAL A 14 17.39 -37.77 1.14
N LYS A 15 18.33 -38.70 1.28
CA LYS A 15 18.68 -39.29 2.58
C LYS A 15 19.65 -38.37 3.33
N ARG A 16 19.29 -37.94 4.53
CA ARG A 16 20.15 -37.13 5.42
C ARG A 16 20.34 -37.83 6.76
N ARG A 17 21.58 -37.87 7.25
CA ARG A 17 21.87 -38.26 8.64
C ARG A 17 21.52 -37.11 9.57
N LEU A 18 20.86 -37.42 10.68
CA LEU A 18 20.54 -36.41 11.68
C LEU A 18 21.82 -35.96 12.39
N TYR A 19 21.93 -34.65 12.64
CA TYR A 19 23.02 -34.08 13.44
C TYR A 19 22.44 -33.55 14.74
N CYS A 20 23.07 -33.85 15.86
CA CYS A 20 22.69 -33.32 17.16
C CYS A 20 23.63 -32.17 17.53
N ASP A 21 23.12 -30.94 17.56
CA ASP A 21 23.92 -29.76 17.92
C ASP A 21 24.48 -29.85 19.35
N ASN A 22 23.75 -30.48 20.26
CA ASN A 22 24.18 -30.64 21.65
C ASN A 22 25.33 -31.66 21.80
N CYS A 23 25.27 -32.78 21.08
CA CYS A 23 26.29 -33.83 21.12
C CYS A 23 27.41 -33.61 20.09
N ARG A 24 27.26 -32.63 19.20
CA ARG A 24 28.15 -32.32 18.07
C ARG A 24 28.51 -33.52 17.18
N GLN A 25 27.61 -34.50 17.07
CA GLN A 25 27.83 -35.72 16.31
C GLN A 25 26.62 -36.09 15.45
N HIS A 26 26.89 -36.82 14.37
CA HIS A 26 25.84 -37.43 13.57
C HIS A 26 25.24 -38.64 14.29
N LEU A 27 23.92 -38.70 14.33
CA LEU A 27 23.20 -39.87 14.80
C LEU A 27 23.22 -40.96 13.71
N GLU A 28 23.14 -42.23 14.12
CA GLU A 28 22.99 -43.36 13.19
C GLU A 28 21.64 -43.36 12.48
N LYS A 29 20.69 -42.54 12.95
CA LYS A 29 19.39 -42.34 12.33
C LYS A 29 19.50 -41.45 11.09
N SER A 30 18.87 -41.91 10.01
CA SER A 30 18.71 -41.13 8.78
C SER A 30 17.24 -40.83 8.55
N VAL A 31 16.97 -39.67 7.97
CA VAL A 31 15.64 -39.29 7.46
C VAL A 31 15.69 -39.18 5.94
N TYR A 32 14.60 -39.56 5.30
CA TYR A 32 14.36 -39.37 3.87
C TYR A 32 13.49 -38.14 3.70
N ILE A 33 14.01 -37.15 2.99
CA ILE A 33 13.32 -35.89 2.69
C ILE A 33 12.77 -36.02 1.28
N VAL A 34 11.47 -35.85 1.12
CA VAL A 34 10.78 -35.96 -0.17
C VAL A 34 10.49 -34.58 -0.71
N VAL A 35 10.99 -34.27 -1.91
CA VAL A 35 10.79 -32.98 -2.58
C VAL A 35 10.28 -33.23 -3.99
N ASP A 36 9.24 -32.52 -4.39
CA ASP A 36 8.71 -32.55 -5.76
C ASP A 36 8.53 -31.11 -6.27
N GLY A 37 9.07 -30.79 -7.45
CA GLY A 37 8.99 -29.44 -8.02
C GLY A 37 9.54 -28.34 -7.10
N GLY A 38 10.54 -28.65 -6.26
CA GLY A 38 11.08 -27.74 -5.26
C GLY A 38 10.23 -27.58 -3.98
N ILE A 39 9.09 -28.26 -3.86
CA ILE A 39 8.22 -28.25 -2.68
C ILE A 39 8.57 -29.43 -1.76
N LEU A 40 8.80 -29.14 -0.48
CA LEU A 40 8.97 -30.16 0.55
C LEU A 40 7.63 -30.86 0.81
N LEU A 41 7.54 -32.13 0.41
CA LEU A 41 6.36 -32.97 0.64
C LEU A 41 6.32 -33.56 2.05
N GLY A 42 7.49 -33.79 2.65
CA GLY A 42 7.62 -34.31 4.00
C GLY A 42 8.95 -35.00 4.26
N SER A 43 9.06 -35.59 5.45
CA SER A 43 10.21 -36.40 5.87
C SER A 43 9.75 -37.71 6.50
N THR A 44 10.44 -38.82 6.21
CA THR A 44 10.16 -40.15 6.74
C THR A 44 11.41 -40.84 7.24
N GLU A 45 11.27 -41.91 8.04
CA GLU A 45 12.43 -42.69 8.50
C GLU A 45 12.82 -43.80 7.50
N THR A 46 11.88 -44.21 6.64
CA THR A 46 12.10 -45.28 5.66
C THR A 46 11.97 -44.79 4.23
N ARG A 47 12.69 -45.46 3.31
CA ARG A 47 12.64 -45.18 1.88
C ARG A 47 11.28 -45.52 1.27
N GLU A 48 10.67 -46.63 1.71
CA GLU A 48 9.36 -47.07 1.20
C GLU A 48 8.26 -46.06 1.52
N GLU A 49 8.25 -45.48 2.72
CA GLU A 49 7.31 -44.40 3.07
C GLU A 49 7.57 -43.14 2.26
N ALA A 50 8.84 -42.81 1.99
CA ALA A 50 9.20 -41.68 1.14
C ALA A 50 8.70 -41.86 -0.31
N GLU A 51 8.82 -43.05 -0.88
CA GLU A 51 8.31 -43.39 -2.21
C GLU A 51 6.77 -43.39 -2.24
N LYS A 52 6.12 -43.86 -1.17
CA LYS A 52 4.65 -43.75 -1.02
C LYS A 52 4.18 -42.30 -0.95
N LEU A 53 4.88 -41.43 -0.24
CA LEU A 53 4.56 -39.99 -0.21
C LEU A 53 4.64 -39.38 -1.61
N LEU A 54 5.68 -39.69 -2.38
CA LEU A 54 5.83 -39.15 -3.73
C LEU A 54 4.71 -39.61 -4.67
N THR A 55 4.30 -40.88 -4.56
CA THR A 55 3.27 -41.48 -5.44
C THR A 55 1.85 -41.12 -5.04
N ALA A 56 1.58 -40.88 -3.76
CA ALA A 56 0.27 -40.48 -3.25
C ALA A 56 -0.07 -39.01 -3.55
N VAL A 57 0.91 -38.19 -3.93
CA VAL A 57 0.71 -36.76 -4.18
C VAL A 57 -0.04 -36.53 -5.49
N ASN A 58 -1.08 -35.70 -5.40
CA ASN A 58 -1.75 -35.17 -6.58
C ASN A 58 -0.86 -34.12 -7.24
N LYS A 59 -0.26 -34.48 -8.39
CA LYS A 59 0.67 -33.63 -9.14
C LYS A 59 0.04 -32.34 -9.63
N GLU A 60 -1.23 -32.35 -10.05
CA GLU A 60 -1.92 -31.15 -10.52
C GLU A 60 -2.06 -30.11 -9.39
N LYS A 61 -2.48 -30.55 -8.19
CA LYS A 61 -2.52 -29.70 -7.00
C LYS A 61 -1.15 -29.14 -6.65
N LEU A 62 -0.11 -29.97 -6.75
CA LEU A 62 1.25 -29.54 -6.44
C LEU A 62 1.76 -28.49 -7.43
N THR A 63 1.46 -28.65 -8.72
CA THR A 63 1.76 -27.64 -9.74
C THR A 63 1.05 -26.32 -9.45
N LEU A 64 -0.23 -26.35 -9.08
CA LEU A 64 -0.97 -25.14 -8.69
C LEU A 64 -0.34 -24.45 -7.47
N TRP A 65 0.01 -25.22 -6.42
CA TRP A 65 0.70 -24.67 -5.25
C TRP A 65 2.07 -24.07 -5.59
N TYR A 66 2.83 -24.72 -6.47
CA TYR A 66 4.10 -24.15 -6.93
C TYR A 66 3.89 -22.81 -7.62
N HIS A 67 2.88 -22.71 -8.49
CA HIS A 67 2.54 -21.45 -9.15
C HIS A 67 2.18 -20.35 -8.14
N ASP A 68 1.32 -20.65 -7.16
CA ASP A 68 0.92 -19.69 -6.14
C ASP A 68 2.11 -19.22 -5.29
N LEU A 69 2.95 -20.15 -4.83
CA LEU A 69 4.15 -19.86 -4.06
C LEU A 69 5.18 -19.06 -4.88
N TYR A 70 5.35 -19.41 -6.15
CA TYR A 70 6.25 -18.70 -7.04
C TYR A 70 5.77 -17.28 -7.30
N GLN A 71 4.47 -17.08 -7.54
CA GLN A 71 3.89 -15.73 -7.69
C GLN A 71 4.09 -14.90 -6.41
N LYS A 72 3.88 -15.51 -5.24
CA LYS A 72 4.15 -14.86 -3.95
C LYS A 72 5.62 -14.46 -3.82
N TYR A 73 6.55 -15.38 -4.14
CA TYR A 73 7.98 -15.10 -4.13
C TYR A 73 8.36 -13.96 -5.08
N VAL A 74 7.83 -13.97 -6.31
CA VAL A 74 8.07 -12.91 -7.30
C VAL A 74 7.57 -11.56 -6.80
N LYS A 75 6.38 -11.52 -6.17
CA LYS A 75 5.84 -10.31 -5.52
C LYS A 75 6.77 -9.81 -4.41
N GLU A 76 7.18 -10.67 -3.50
CA GLU A 76 8.11 -10.34 -2.41
C GLU A 76 9.47 -9.82 -2.93
N GLN A 77 10.03 -10.43 -3.99
CA GLN A 77 11.27 -9.95 -4.60
C GLN A 77 11.10 -8.57 -5.24
N ARG A 78 9.98 -8.33 -5.94
CA ARG A 78 9.66 -7.02 -6.53
C ARG A 78 9.54 -5.96 -5.44
N ASP A 79 8.83 -6.26 -4.36
CA ASP A 79 8.66 -5.35 -3.24
C ASP A 79 10.00 -5.04 -2.57
N LYS A 80 10.79 -6.06 -2.24
CA LYS A 80 12.13 -5.91 -1.67
C LYS A 80 13.04 -5.06 -2.57
N HIS A 81 13.00 -5.29 -3.87
CA HIS A 81 13.78 -4.52 -4.84
C HIS A 81 13.33 -3.05 -4.87
N MET A 82 12.02 -2.80 -4.84
CA MET A 82 11.44 -1.45 -4.77
C MET A 82 11.88 -0.72 -3.50
N TYR A 83 11.71 -1.30 -2.30
CA TYR A 83 12.14 -0.69 -1.04
C TYR A 83 13.65 -0.42 -1.02
N LYS A 84 14.47 -1.39 -1.47
CA LYS A 84 15.92 -1.21 -1.57
C LYS A 84 16.29 -0.07 -2.52
N ASN A 85 15.58 0.07 -3.64
CA ASN A 85 15.80 1.17 -4.58
C ASN A 85 15.40 2.51 -3.97
N PHE A 86 14.27 2.58 -3.27
CA PHE A 86 13.84 3.79 -2.58
C PHE A 86 14.86 4.23 -1.54
N LEU A 87 15.28 3.34 -0.63
CA LEU A 87 16.29 3.66 0.39
C LEU A 87 17.64 4.11 -0.19
N ARG A 88 18.04 3.54 -1.34
CA ARG A 88 19.22 4.02 -2.06
C ARG A 88 19.02 5.44 -2.59
N ASN A 89 17.89 5.71 -3.25
CA ASN A 89 17.60 7.04 -3.76
C ASN A 89 17.50 8.06 -2.61
N LEU A 90 16.88 7.69 -1.49
CA LEU A 90 16.79 8.50 -0.27
C LEU A 90 18.18 8.89 0.25
N ARG A 91 19.07 7.91 0.39
CA ARG A 91 20.47 8.15 0.80
C ARG A 91 21.19 9.08 -0.17
N GLU A 92 20.97 8.92 -1.47
CA GLU A 92 21.60 9.75 -2.50
C GLU A 92 21.02 11.17 -2.54
N TRP A 93 19.73 11.34 -2.28
CA TRP A 93 19.03 12.64 -2.26
C TRP A 93 19.49 13.50 -1.09
N TYR A 94 19.40 12.97 0.14
CA TYR A 94 19.75 13.71 1.36
C TYR A 94 21.24 13.62 1.73
N GLY A 95 22.00 12.74 1.09
CA GLY A 95 23.43 12.54 1.36
C GLY A 95 24.38 13.35 0.46
N ARG A 96 23.86 14.14 -0.50
CA ARG A 96 24.66 15.03 -1.35
C ARG A 96 24.56 16.46 -0.83
N GLU A 97 25.67 17.21 -0.86
CA GLU A 97 25.71 18.64 -0.50
C GLU A 97 24.97 19.55 -1.50
N ALA A 98 24.48 19.04 -2.64
CA ALA A 98 23.52 19.74 -3.50
C ALA A 98 22.84 18.77 -4.49
N PRO A 99 21.53 18.94 -4.79
CA PRO A 99 20.79 18.15 -5.77
C PRO A 99 21.14 18.48 -7.24
N GLY A 100 22.40 18.82 -7.54
CA GLY A 100 22.88 19.21 -8.88
C GLY A 100 23.72 18.17 -9.62
N GLU A 101 24.31 17.18 -8.93
CA GLU A 101 25.30 16.26 -9.54
C GLU A 101 24.72 14.93 -10.07
N LEU A 102 23.50 14.88 -10.60
CA LEU A 102 23.02 13.65 -11.26
C LEU A 102 23.73 13.53 -12.64
N LYS A 103 24.84 12.79 -12.65
CA LYS A 103 25.84 12.72 -13.73
C LYS A 103 25.38 11.89 -14.94
N SER A 104 24.39 11.01 -14.80
CA SER A 104 23.86 10.25 -15.95
C SER A 104 22.34 10.30 -16.13
N LYS A 105 21.87 10.19 -17.38
CA LYS A 105 20.44 10.05 -17.72
C LYS A 105 19.78 8.84 -17.04
N PHE A 106 20.54 7.77 -16.81
CA PHE A 106 20.06 6.56 -16.13
C PHE A 106 19.83 6.79 -14.64
N GLU A 107 20.71 7.56 -13.99
CA GLU A 107 20.50 7.99 -12.60
C GLU A 107 19.25 8.87 -12.52
N ARG A 108 19.10 9.88 -13.39
CA ARG A 108 17.89 10.73 -13.43
C ARG A 108 16.62 9.91 -13.61
N PHE A 109 16.60 8.97 -14.56
CA PHE A 109 15.43 8.11 -14.80
C PHE A 109 15.08 7.22 -13.60
N ARG A 110 16.09 6.77 -12.86
CA ARG A 110 15.93 5.98 -11.63
C ARG A 110 15.35 6.82 -10.48
N PHE A 111 15.64 8.13 -10.45
CA PHE A 111 15.02 9.06 -9.50
C PHE A 111 13.58 9.38 -9.87
N LEU A 112 13.23 9.52 -11.16
CA LEU A 112 11.88 9.92 -11.61
C LEU A 112 10.74 9.17 -10.90
N ARG A 113 10.88 7.85 -10.71
CA ARG A 113 9.84 7.04 -10.08
C ARG A 113 9.62 7.34 -8.59
N ASN A 114 10.65 7.77 -7.88
CA ASN A 114 10.57 8.11 -6.46
C ASN A 114 10.68 9.62 -6.22
N TRP A 115 10.74 10.41 -7.31
CA TRP A 115 11.10 11.82 -7.27
C TRP A 115 10.12 12.62 -6.41
N ARG A 116 8.83 12.45 -6.66
CA ARG A 116 7.78 13.12 -5.89
C ARG A 116 7.89 12.82 -4.41
N HIS A 117 8.03 11.56 -4.01
CA HIS A 117 8.21 11.19 -2.59
C HIS A 117 9.44 11.81 -1.93
N LEU A 118 10.50 12.10 -2.71
CA LEU A 118 11.74 12.69 -2.21
C LEU A 118 11.71 14.21 -2.18
N LYS A 119 11.10 14.83 -3.20
CA LYS A 119 10.96 16.28 -3.32
C LYS A 119 9.87 16.81 -2.38
N SER A 120 8.83 16.02 -2.13
CA SER A 120 7.71 16.38 -1.26
C SER A 120 7.96 16.21 0.24
N GLY A 121 9.17 15.84 0.65
CA GLY A 121 9.52 15.69 2.07
C GLY A 121 10.68 16.61 2.43
N ASP A 122 10.54 17.38 3.50
CA ASP A 122 11.58 18.26 4.02
C ASP A 122 12.70 17.46 4.70
N SER A 123 12.43 16.21 5.06
CA SER A 123 13.37 15.32 5.73
C SER A 123 13.36 13.88 5.20
N PRO A 124 14.43 13.10 5.42
CA PRO A 124 14.44 11.69 5.07
C PRO A 124 13.29 10.88 5.69
N VAL A 125 12.88 11.25 6.91
CA VAL A 125 11.80 10.58 7.63
C VAL A 125 10.47 10.85 6.93
N GLU A 126 10.20 12.10 6.61
CA GLU A 126 8.98 12.50 5.90
C GLU A 126 8.90 11.90 4.50
N SER A 127 10.02 11.85 3.75
CA SER A 127 10.09 11.13 2.48
C SER A 127 9.73 9.64 2.62
N ILE A 128 10.20 8.98 3.69
CA ILE A 128 9.85 7.58 3.98
C ILE A 128 8.35 7.48 4.29
N GLU A 129 7.81 8.37 5.11
CA GLU A 129 6.39 8.41 5.44
C GLU A 129 5.55 8.61 4.17
N ASN A 130 5.92 9.56 3.31
CA ASN A 130 5.25 9.81 2.04
C ASN A 130 5.25 8.57 1.14
N PHE A 131 6.41 7.94 0.99
CA PHE A 131 6.52 6.70 0.22
C PHE A 131 5.64 5.58 0.80
N LEU A 132 5.68 5.37 2.11
CA LEU A 132 4.90 4.30 2.77
C LEU A 132 3.40 4.58 2.73
N THR A 133 2.96 5.82 2.92
CA THR A 133 1.55 6.22 2.84
C THR A 133 1.00 5.98 1.45
N TYR A 134 1.73 6.42 0.41
CA TYR A 134 1.32 6.15 -0.97
C TYR A 134 1.23 4.64 -1.26
N ARG A 135 2.19 3.86 -0.76
CA ARG A 135 2.17 2.40 -0.88
C ARG A 135 0.97 1.76 -0.20
N LYS A 136 0.65 2.16 1.03
CA LYS A 136 -0.54 1.71 1.74
C LYS A 136 -1.83 2.05 0.99
N LEU A 137 -1.90 3.24 0.41
CA LEU A 137 -3.04 3.67 -0.41
C LEU A 137 -3.22 2.76 -1.63
N LEU A 138 -2.15 2.50 -2.38
CA LEU A 138 -2.21 1.58 -3.52
C LEU A 138 -2.62 0.15 -3.10
N GLU A 139 -2.05 -0.36 -2.02
CA GLU A 139 -2.41 -1.70 -1.51
C GLU A 139 -3.87 -1.76 -1.01
N ALA A 140 -4.40 -0.66 -0.48
CA ALA A 140 -5.81 -0.57 -0.11
C ALA A 140 -6.71 -0.56 -1.35
N LEU A 141 -6.36 0.20 -2.39
CA LEU A 141 -7.07 0.23 -3.67
C LEU A 141 -7.05 -1.13 -4.37
N ASP A 142 -5.89 -1.80 -4.44
CA ASP A 142 -5.77 -3.16 -4.96
C ASP A 142 -6.76 -4.11 -4.29
N LYS A 143 -6.83 -4.08 -2.95
CA LYS A 143 -7.77 -4.91 -2.19
C LYS A 143 -9.22 -4.55 -2.46
N LEU A 144 -9.57 -3.27 -2.59
CA LEU A 144 -10.94 -2.88 -2.92
C LEU A 144 -11.36 -3.44 -4.29
N GLN A 145 -10.45 -3.41 -5.26
CA GLN A 145 -10.71 -3.97 -6.58
C GLN A 145 -10.79 -5.51 -6.53
N GLU A 146 -9.92 -6.18 -5.78
CA GLU A 146 -9.98 -7.63 -5.53
C GLU A 146 -11.29 -8.04 -4.83
N ASP A 147 -11.79 -7.20 -3.92
CA ASP A 147 -13.07 -7.36 -3.21
C ASP A 147 -14.29 -7.11 -4.15
N GLY A 148 -14.06 -6.73 -5.41
CA GLY A 148 -15.11 -6.48 -6.40
C GLY A 148 -15.82 -5.14 -6.22
N ARG A 149 -15.19 -4.15 -5.58
CA ARG A 149 -15.74 -2.79 -5.51
C ARG A 149 -15.66 -2.13 -6.88
N GLU A 150 -16.78 -1.60 -7.33
CA GLU A 150 -16.89 -0.87 -8.61
C GLU A 150 -17.00 0.64 -8.40
N THR A 151 -17.56 1.09 -7.27
CA THR A 151 -17.79 2.50 -6.97
C THR A 151 -17.08 2.92 -5.69
N LEU A 152 -16.44 4.09 -5.72
CA LEU A 152 -15.92 4.78 -4.53
C LEU A 152 -16.80 6.00 -4.24
N GLU A 153 -17.42 5.99 -3.06
CA GLU A 153 -18.12 7.15 -2.51
C GLU A 153 -17.09 8.06 -1.82
N ILE A 154 -17.02 9.32 -2.26
CA ILE A 154 -16.09 10.33 -1.77
C ILE A 154 -16.83 11.60 -1.34
N TYR A 155 -16.23 12.37 -0.45
CA TYR A 155 -16.76 13.64 0.04
C TYR A 155 -15.61 14.53 0.55
N TYR A 156 -15.91 15.77 0.88
CA TYR A 156 -15.00 16.75 1.50
C TYR A 156 -15.75 17.49 2.62
N LEU A 157 -15.04 18.20 3.51
CA LEU A 157 -15.66 18.89 4.65
C LEU A 157 -15.51 20.42 4.58
N GLU A 158 -14.69 20.90 3.66
CA GLU A 158 -14.36 22.29 3.45
C GLU A 158 -15.52 23.07 2.81
N GLU A 159 -15.72 24.30 3.26
CA GLU A 159 -16.68 25.21 2.67
C GLU A 159 -16.03 25.91 1.46
N VAL A 160 -16.33 25.43 0.25
CA VAL A 160 -15.85 26.00 -1.02
C VAL A 160 -17.05 26.30 -1.92
N SER A 161 -17.02 27.46 -2.59
CA SER A 161 -18.14 27.90 -3.42
C SER A 161 -18.00 27.44 -4.86
N GLU A 162 -19.12 27.08 -5.50
CA GLU A 162 -19.16 26.77 -6.93
C GLU A 162 -18.54 27.91 -7.76
N GLY A 163 -17.62 27.57 -8.66
CA GLY A 163 -16.92 28.53 -9.53
C GLY A 163 -15.74 29.25 -8.89
N GLU A 164 -15.36 28.94 -7.65
CA GLU A 164 -14.16 29.48 -7.01
C GLU A 164 -12.90 29.10 -7.79
N GLU A 165 -11.98 30.03 -8.00
CA GLU A 165 -10.81 29.84 -8.88
C GLU A 165 -9.53 29.43 -8.13
N GLU A 166 -9.42 29.83 -6.87
CA GLU A 166 -8.32 29.53 -5.94
C GLU A 166 -8.89 28.64 -4.83
N TRP A 167 -8.68 27.33 -4.91
CA TRP A 167 -9.23 26.39 -3.93
C TRP A 167 -8.37 25.14 -3.78
N ALA A 168 -8.50 24.53 -2.61
CA ALA A 168 -8.02 23.20 -2.29
C ALA A 168 -9.04 22.50 -1.40
N VAL A 169 -9.32 21.22 -1.66
CA VAL A 169 -10.16 20.39 -0.79
C VAL A 169 -9.51 19.04 -0.51
N ASP A 170 -9.54 18.62 0.75
CA ASP A 170 -9.16 17.29 1.16
C ASP A 170 -10.34 16.33 0.95
N ILE A 171 -10.10 15.31 0.14
CA ILE A 171 -11.07 14.30 -0.23
C ILE A 171 -10.97 13.12 0.73
N LEU A 172 -12.10 12.79 1.34
CA LEU A 172 -12.29 11.67 2.23
C LEU A 172 -12.95 10.49 1.50
N GLN A 173 -12.53 9.29 1.89
CA GLN A 173 -13.07 8.03 1.44
C GLN A 173 -12.95 7.04 2.62
N ASP A 174 -14.07 6.75 3.27
CA ASP A 174 -14.12 6.06 4.58
C ASP A 174 -13.29 4.77 4.63
N GLU A 175 -13.39 3.94 3.58
CA GLU A 175 -12.79 2.62 3.57
C GLU A 175 -11.26 2.69 3.37
N LEU A 176 -10.78 3.56 2.49
CA LEU A 176 -9.37 3.83 2.26
C LEU A 176 -8.76 4.52 3.47
N ASN A 177 -9.41 5.55 4.01
CA ASN A 177 -8.97 6.23 5.22
C ASN A 177 -8.79 5.24 6.38
N LYS A 178 -9.77 4.36 6.60
CA LYS A 178 -9.69 3.32 7.64
C LYS A 178 -8.60 2.29 7.37
N ARG A 179 -8.45 1.81 6.13
CA ARG A 179 -7.43 0.82 5.74
C ARG A 179 -6.01 1.39 5.80
N CYS A 180 -5.85 2.68 5.54
CA CYS A 180 -4.56 3.36 5.49
C CYS A 180 -4.17 4.04 6.82
N ASP A 181 -5.10 4.12 7.79
CA ASP A 181 -4.95 4.90 9.03
C ASP A 181 -4.66 6.39 8.74
N THR A 182 -5.41 6.95 7.78
CA THR A 182 -5.29 8.35 7.36
C THR A 182 -6.58 9.11 7.60
N ASN A 183 -6.47 10.42 7.70
CA ASN A 183 -7.57 11.34 7.95
C ASN A 183 -8.26 11.76 6.63
N TRP A 184 -7.50 11.95 5.55
CA TRP A 184 -8.00 12.15 4.18
C TRP A 184 -7.20 11.27 3.20
N THR A 185 -7.72 11.12 1.98
CA THR A 185 -7.17 10.19 0.97
C THR A 185 -6.46 10.91 -0.16
N TRP A 186 -7.08 11.98 -0.69
CA TRP A 186 -6.51 12.82 -1.73
C TRP A 186 -6.67 14.28 -1.36
N THR A 187 -5.89 15.15 -1.96
CA THR A 187 -6.12 16.60 -1.92
C THR A 187 -6.26 17.06 -3.36
N VAL A 188 -7.38 17.68 -3.72
CA VAL A 188 -7.56 18.29 -5.05
C VAL A 188 -7.34 19.79 -4.89
N ILE A 189 -6.42 20.34 -5.68
CA ILE A 189 -5.96 21.72 -5.55
C ILE A 189 -5.87 22.37 -6.92
N THR A 190 -6.28 23.64 -7.05
CA THR A 190 -6.08 24.36 -8.31
C THR A 190 -4.64 24.80 -8.49
N ARG A 191 -4.23 24.92 -9.75
CA ARG A 191 -2.94 25.54 -10.08
C ARG A 191 -2.85 26.97 -9.56
N LYS A 192 -3.95 27.73 -9.58
CA LYS A 192 -3.98 29.09 -9.03
C LYS A 192 -3.70 29.11 -7.51
N GLN A 193 -4.26 28.16 -6.76
CA GLN A 193 -3.96 28.01 -5.34
C GLN A 193 -2.48 27.70 -5.09
N LEU A 194 -1.88 26.81 -5.90
CA LEU A 194 -0.44 26.50 -5.80
C LEU A 194 0.45 27.71 -6.11
N GLU A 195 0.09 28.49 -7.13
CA GLU A 195 0.79 29.73 -7.48
C GLU A 195 0.69 30.76 -6.35
N ALA A 196 -0.45 30.86 -5.67
CA ALA A 196 -0.64 31.72 -4.50
C ALA A 196 0.18 31.26 -3.28
N GLU A 197 0.41 29.95 -3.14
CA GLU A 197 1.21 29.34 -2.07
C GLU A 197 2.72 29.25 -2.40
N ASP A 198 3.16 29.73 -3.57
CA ASP A 198 4.54 29.62 -4.06
C ASP A 198 5.07 28.17 -4.01
N THR A 199 4.20 27.20 -4.31
CA THR A 199 4.50 25.76 -4.23
C THR A 199 4.47 25.11 -5.62
N GLU A 200 5.48 24.33 -5.97
CA GLU A 200 5.50 23.60 -7.25
C GLU A 200 4.73 22.27 -7.17
N GLU A 201 4.03 21.86 -8.25
CA GLU A 201 3.31 20.57 -8.29
C GLU A 201 4.22 19.36 -7.96
N GLU A 202 5.51 19.43 -8.31
CA GLU A 202 6.46 18.34 -8.04
C GLU A 202 6.83 18.20 -6.56
N GLU A 203 6.60 19.25 -5.77
CA GLU A 203 6.82 19.28 -4.31
C GLU A 203 5.63 18.71 -3.55
N LEU A 204 4.53 18.41 -4.24
CA LEU A 204 3.38 17.79 -3.62
C LEU A 204 3.50 16.26 -3.55
N PRO A 205 2.96 15.64 -2.50
CA PRO A 205 2.79 14.20 -2.44
C PRO A 205 1.99 13.63 -3.61
N GLU A 206 2.20 12.35 -3.94
CA GLU A 206 1.58 11.68 -5.09
C GLU A 206 0.05 11.62 -5.06
N TRP A 207 -0.58 11.79 -3.89
CA TRP A 207 -2.03 11.80 -3.71
C TRP A 207 -2.65 13.21 -3.83
N ASN A 208 -1.83 14.24 -4.07
CA ASN A 208 -2.30 15.56 -4.44
C ASN A 208 -2.58 15.60 -5.95
N ILE A 209 -3.71 16.19 -6.32
CA ILE A 209 -4.24 16.22 -7.67
C ILE A 209 -4.41 17.67 -8.09
N VAL A 210 -3.57 18.12 -9.03
CA VAL A 210 -3.63 19.49 -9.54
C VAL A 210 -4.63 19.59 -10.69
N VAL A 211 -5.54 20.56 -10.59
CA VAL A 211 -6.53 20.89 -11.62
C VAL A 211 -6.39 22.35 -12.07
N GLU A 212 -6.92 22.69 -13.24
CA GLU A 212 -6.93 24.07 -13.75
C GLU A 212 -8.31 24.70 -13.67
N GLU A 213 -9.34 23.87 -13.56
CA GLU A 213 -10.74 24.26 -13.59
C GLU A 213 -11.20 24.91 -12.26
N PRO A 214 -12.14 25.87 -12.31
CA PRO A 214 -12.82 26.37 -11.13
C PRO A 214 -13.56 25.27 -10.37
N PHE A 215 -13.86 25.53 -9.10
CA PHE A 215 -14.45 24.55 -8.21
C PHE A 215 -15.81 24.10 -8.73
N SER A 216 -15.97 22.77 -8.80
CA SER A 216 -17.26 22.10 -8.88
C SER A 216 -17.09 20.67 -8.38
N GLU A 217 -18.15 20.07 -7.84
CA GLU A 217 -18.14 18.67 -7.45
C GLU A 217 -17.79 17.72 -8.63
N GLU A 218 -18.20 18.09 -9.85
CA GLU A 218 -17.87 17.34 -11.07
C GLU A 218 -16.36 17.35 -11.35
N VAL A 219 -15.71 18.51 -11.21
CA VAL A 219 -14.26 18.65 -11.37
C VAL A 219 -13.52 17.78 -10.35
N VAL A 220 -13.93 17.82 -9.09
CA VAL A 220 -13.34 16.98 -8.01
C VAL A 220 -13.46 15.49 -8.35
N ALA A 221 -14.67 15.02 -8.67
CA ALA A 221 -14.91 13.62 -9.01
C ALA A 221 -14.10 13.15 -10.23
N LYS A 222 -14.05 14.00 -11.27
CA LYS A 222 -13.28 13.74 -12.49
C LYS A 222 -11.78 13.72 -12.24
N ALA A 223 -11.28 14.59 -11.37
CA ALA A 223 -9.87 14.64 -10.99
C ALA A 223 -9.43 13.35 -10.28
N VAL A 224 -10.20 12.92 -9.28
CA VAL A 224 -9.98 11.64 -8.56
C VAL A 224 -10.07 10.46 -9.53
N LYS A 225 -11.09 10.41 -10.39
CA LYS A 225 -11.24 9.35 -11.40
C LYS A 225 -10.05 9.27 -12.35
N LYS A 226 -9.57 10.42 -12.85
CA LYS A 226 -8.40 10.50 -13.74
C LYS A 226 -7.13 10.03 -13.03
N TRP A 227 -6.95 10.41 -11.76
CA TRP A 227 -5.81 9.98 -10.95
C TRP A 227 -5.78 8.46 -10.75
N LEU A 228 -6.94 7.85 -10.50
CA LEU A 228 -7.12 6.40 -10.37
C LEU A 228 -6.87 5.67 -11.68
N TRP A 229 -7.43 6.18 -12.78
CA TRP A 229 -7.28 5.59 -14.11
C TRP A 229 -5.81 5.59 -14.57
N GLY A 230 -5.07 6.67 -14.29
CA GLY A 230 -3.62 6.72 -14.53
C GLY A 230 -2.81 5.65 -13.79
N ARG A 231 -3.40 5.03 -12.77
CA ARG A 231 -2.83 3.94 -11.96
C ARG A 231 -3.49 2.59 -12.21
N ARG A 232 -4.32 2.49 -13.27
CA ARG A 232 -5.03 1.28 -13.74
C ARG A 232 -6.15 0.80 -12.82
N TYR A 233 -6.70 1.69 -12.01
CA TYR A 233 -7.93 1.44 -11.28
C TYR A 233 -9.11 1.96 -12.09
N ASP A 234 -10.20 1.18 -12.15
CA ASP A 234 -11.40 1.51 -12.90
C ASP A 234 -12.62 1.61 -11.98
N PHE A 235 -12.52 2.51 -11.00
CA PHE A 235 -13.63 2.82 -10.11
C PHE A 235 -14.52 3.91 -10.71
N GLU A 236 -15.83 3.74 -10.57
CA GLU A 236 -16.77 4.84 -10.63
C GLU A 236 -16.62 5.72 -9.39
N ILE A 237 -16.72 7.04 -9.57
CA ILE A 237 -16.62 8.01 -8.48
C ILE A 237 -17.98 8.63 -8.27
N LYS A 238 -18.45 8.57 -7.02
CA LYS A 238 -19.73 9.16 -6.60
C LYS A 238 -19.45 10.15 -5.47
N MET A 239 -19.77 11.41 -5.71
CA MET A 239 -19.82 12.43 -4.66
C MET A 239 -21.02 12.13 -3.76
N ILE A 240 -20.81 12.14 -2.46
CA ILE A 240 -21.87 12.03 -1.45
C ILE A 240 -21.78 13.20 -0.47
N ALA A 241 -22.89 13.51 0.20
CA ALA A 241 -22.87 14.52 1.24
C ALA A 241 -22.17 13.98 2.51
N PRO A 242 -21.51 14.83 3.33
CA PRO A 242 -20.87 14.40 4.57
C PRO A 242 -21.80 13.65 5.54
N GLU A 243 -23.09 13.95 5.51
CA GLU A 243 -24.11 13.30 6.35
C GLU A 243 -24.43 11.88 5.90
N GLU A 244 -24.23 11.57 4.61
CA GLU A 244 -24.42 10.24 4.03
C GLU A 244 -23.21 9.33 4.26
N ALA A 245 -22.06 9.91 4.62
CA ALA A 245 -20.85 9.17 4.92
C ALA A 245 -21.07 8.25 6.13
N LYS A 246 -20.57 7.01 6.02
CA LYS A 246 -20.65 6.02 7.12
C LYS A 246 -19.72 6.41 8.27
N GLY A 247 -18.78 7.30 7.98
CA GLY A 247 -17.89 7.96 8.92
C GLY A 247 -16.46 7.53 8.65
N SER A 248 -15.64 8.45 8.16
CA SER A 248 -14.19 8.32 8.24
C SER A 248 -13.77 8.39 9.71
N GLY A 249 -12.58 7.88 10.04
CA GLY A 249 -12.02 8.02 11.39
C GLY A 249 -11.99 9.48 11.90
N ILE A 250 -12.05 10.49 11.02
CA ILE A 250 -12.27 11.89 11.40
C ILE A 250 -13.70 12.14 11.88
N LEU A 251 -14.72 11.75 11.11
CA LEU A 251 -16.12 11.97 11.49
C LEU A 251 -16.49 11.21 12.77
N GLU A 252 -15.93 10.01 12.96
CA GLU A 252 -16.07 9.25 14.20
C GLU A 252 -15.41 9.97 15.38
N LYS A 253 -14.16 10.43 15.24
CA LYS A 253 -13.45 11.22 16.28
C LYS A 253 -14.13 12.57 16.57
N LEU A 254 -14.69 13.23 15.55
CA LEU A 254 -15.45 14.48 15.72
C LEU A 254 -16.79 14.22 16.41
N ARG A 255 -17.51 13.14 16.07
CA ARG A 255 -18.74 12.72 16.77
C ARG A 255 -18.45 12.31 18.22
N GLU A 256 -17.35 11.61 18.49
CA GLU A 256 -16.91 11.27 19.85
C GLU A 256 -16.52 12.50 20.69
N LYS A 257 -15.88 13.51 20.08
CA LYS A 257 -15.59 14.79 20.75
C LYS A 257 -16.86 15.62 20.97
N GLY A 258 -17.78 15.64 20.00
CA GLY A 258 -19.09 16.30 20.13
C GLY A 258 -19.96 15.67 21.23
N SER A 259 -20.01 14.34 21.29
CA SER A 259 -20.73 13.62 22.36
C SER A 259 -20.09 13.77 23.74
N LYS A 260 -18.76 13.89 23.86
CA LYS A 260 -18.10 14.28 25.13
C LYS A 260 -18.44 15.71 25.57
N LEU A 261 -18.65 16.64 24.63
CA LEU A 261 -19.09 18.02 24.93
C LEU A 261 -20.56 18.05 25.37
N GLU A 262 -21.43 17.21 24.80
CA GLU A 262 -22.82 17.08 25.24
C GLU A 262 -22.93 16.42 26.64
N VAL A 263 -22.05 15.47 26.97
CA VAL A 263 -22.01 14.86 28.31
C VAL A 263 -21.46 15.85 29.37
N SER A 264 -20.48 16.70 29.03
CA SER A 264 -19.98 17.73 29.97
C SER A 264 -20.93 18.92 30.14
N GLY A 265 -21.86 19.13 29.19
CA GLY A 265 -22.93 20.13 29.27
C GLY A 265 -24.10 19.72 30.16
N TYR A 266 -24.30 18.41 30.39
CA TYR A 266 -25.39 17.90 31.24
C TYR A 266 -24.99 17.64 32.72
N GLU A 267 -23.71 17.45 33.03
CA GLU A 267 -23.25 17.34 34.42
C GLU A 267 -23.03 18.68 35.13
N SER A 268 -22.97 19.79 34.37
CA SER A 268 -22.84 21.15 34.92
C SER A 268 -24.18 21.87 35.14
N LEU A 269 -25.30 21.31 34.67
CA LEU A 269 -26.66 21.82 34.90
C LEU A 269 -27.49 21.00 35.92
N SER A 270 -26.98 19.86 36.42
CA SER A 270 -27.64 19.08 37.49
C SER A 270 -27.03 19.28 38.90
N ARG A 271 -26.15 20.27 39.10
CA ARG A 271 -25.54 20.59 40.42
C ARG A 271 -25.69 22.05 40.88
N LYS A 272 -26.63 22.81 40.29
CA LYS A 272 -27.05 24.12 40.81
C LYS A 272 -28.57 24.15 40.97
N GLY A 273 -29.01 23.49 42.02
CA GLY A 273 -30.41 23.42 42.43
C GLY A 273 -30.50 22.47 43.60
N ASP A 274 -29.90 22.86 44.73
CA ASP A 274 -30.41 22.62 46.09
C ASP A 274 -29.34 23.03 47.12
N ASN A 275 -29.75 23.99 47.97
CA ASN A 275 -29.09 24.64 49.11
C ASN A 275 -28.16 25.82 48.83
#